data_AF-A0A2T2TMV7-F1
#
_entry.id   AF-A0A2T2TMV7-F1
#
_cell.length_a   1.000
_cell.length_b   1.000
_cell.length_c   1.000
_cell.angle_alpha   90.00
_cell.angle_beta   90.00
_cell.angle_gamma   90.00
#
_symmetry.space_group_name_H-M   'P 1'
#
loop_
_entity.id
_entity.type
_entity.pdbx_description
1 polymer ?
#
loop_
_entity_poly.entity_id
_entity_poly.type
_entity_poly.pdbx_seq_one_letter_code
_entity_poly.pdbx_strand_id
1 'polypeptide(L)'
;MFEFCDELPSKPSCWVVRKQLLRSASSVAANYRAACRAVSKTAFVAKLAVVEEEADESLFWLEVLEEMDVGHPSKGQKLKSEADQLVAITGASKKTSRQQGKQ
;
A
#
# COMPACT_ATOMS: atom_id res chain seq x y z
N MET A 1 -1.32 -3.92 10.13
CA MET A 1 -2.17 -2.79 9.70
C MET A 1 -3.44 -2.65 10.53
N PHE A 2 -4.38 -3.61 10.49
CA PHE A 2 -5.66 -3.52 11.23
C PHE A 2 -5.48 -3.28 12.74
N GLU A 3 -4.67 -4.11 13.41
CA GLU A 3 -4.37 -3.94 14.84
C GLU A 3 -3.75 -2.56 15.15
N PHE A 4 -2.88 -2.04 14.28
CA PHE A 4 -2.29 -0.71 14.45
C PHE A 4 -3.34 0.39 14.33
N CYS A 5 -4.28 0.27 13.40
CA CYS A 5 -5.38 1.23 13.25
C CYS A 5 -6.37 1.19 14.42
N ASP A 6 -6.58 0.02 15.03
CA ASP A 6 -7.46 -0.15 16.20
C ASP A 6 -6.86 0.47 17.47
N GLU A 7 -5.53 0.57 17.55
CA GLU A 7 -4.80 1.21 18.65
C GLU A 7 -4.77 2.75 18.56
N LEU A 8 -5.21 3.34 17.44
CA LEU A 8 -5.17 4.79 17.25
C LEU A 8 -6.15 5.52 18.19
N PRO A 9 -5.78 6.73 18.67
CA PRO A 9 -6.67 7.53 19.52
C PRO A 9 -8.04 7.79 18.86
N SER A 10 -9.09 7.85 19.67
CA SER A 10 -10.45 8.21 19.22
C SER A 10 -10.58 9.73 19.00
N LYS A 11 -9.86 10.27 18.01
CA LYS A 11 -9.91 11.67 17.57
C LYS A 11 -10.43 11.75 16.15
N PRO A 12 -11.32 12.71 15.79
CA PRO A 12 -11.89 12.81 14.44
C PRO A 12 -10.88 12.75 13.31
N SER A 13 -9.71 13.40 13.45
CA SER A 13 -8.61 13.33 12.49
C SER A 13 -8.09 11.90 12.29
N CYS A 14 -7.86 11.17 13.39
CA CYS A 14 -7.42 9.77 13.35
C CYS A 14 -8.48 8.84 12.73
N TRP A 15 -9.79 9.12 12.90
CA TRP A 15 -10.86 8.37 12.25
C TRP A 15 -10.82 8.47 10.73
N VAL A 16 -10.55 9.67 10.21
CA VAL A 16 -10.41 9.90 8.76
C VAL A 16 -9.17 9.15 8.24
N VAL A 17 -8.02 9.34 8.88
CA VAL A 17 -6.75 8.74 8.43
C VAL A 17 -6.81 7.21 8.48
N ARG A 18 -7.28 6.61 9.59
CA ARG A 18 -7.38 5.14 9.69
C ARG A 18 -8.30 4.55 8.64
N LYS A 19 -9.40 5.24 8.30
CA LYS A 19 -10.33 4.76 7.28
C LYS A 19 -9.68 4.73 5.90
N GLN A 20 -8.92 5.78 5.57
CA GLN A 20 -8.18 5.84 4.31
C GLN A 20 -7.07 4.78 4.26
N LEU A 21 -6.26 4.70 5.32
CA LEU A 21 -5.19 3.72 5.44
C LEU A 21 -5.68 2.27 5.36
N LEU A 22 -6.79 1.93 6.03
CA LEU A 22 -7.36 0.58 5.94
C LEU A 22 -7.85 0.25 4.52
N ARG A 23 -8.42 1.24 3.82
CA ARG A 23 -8.91 1.06 2.45
C ARG A 23 -7.75 0.84 1.49
N SER A 24 -6.74 1.70 1.51
CA SER A 24 -5.59 1.58 0.61
C SER A 24 -4.79 0.31 0.91
N ALA A 25 -4.48 0.02 2.18
CA ALA A 25 -3.71 -1.16 2.55
C ALA A 25 -4.42 -2.48 2.19
N SER A 26 -5.74 -2.55 2.34
CA SER A 26 -6.50 -3.74 1.90
C SER A 26 -6.62 -3.82 0.36
N SER A 27 -6.66 -2.68 -0.33
CA SER A 27 -6.66 -2.60 -1.79
C SER A 27 -5.36 -3.13 -2.40
N VAL A 28 -4.20 -2.91 -1.76
CA VAL A 28 -2.90 -3.51 -2.16
C VAL A 28 -3.03 -5.03 -2.30
N ALA A 29 -3.48 -5.71 -1.24
CA ALA A 29 -3.59 -7.17 -1.23
C ALA A 29 -4.65 -7.67 -2.23
N ALA A 30 -5.79 -7.00 -2.31
CA ALA A 30 -6.89 -7.36 -3.21
C ALA A 30 -6.47 -7.23 -4.68
N ASN A 31 -5.85 -6.11 -5.07
CA ASN A 31 -5.41 -5.88 -6.44
C ASN A 31 -4.20 -6.74 -6.81
N TYR A 32 -3.29 -7.04 -5.87
CA TYR A 32 -2.20 -7.97 -6.14
C TYR A 32 -2.72 -9.37 -6.44
N ARG A 33 -3.69 -9.86 -5.64
CA ARG A 33 -4.38 -11.12 -5.90
C ARG A 33 -5.08 -11.13 -7.27
N ALA A 34 -5.66 -10.01 -7.68
CA ALA A 34 -6.26 -9.86 -9.00
C ALA A 34 -5.21 -9.85 -10.12
N ALA A 35 -4.05 -9.20 -9.91
CA ALA A 35 -2.92 -9.23 -10.82
C ALA A 35 -2.46 -10.67 -11.07
N CYS A 36 -2.26 -11.47 -10.02
CA CYS A 36 -1.87 -12.88 -10.14
C CYS A 36 -2.85 -13.76 -10.94
N ARG A 37 -4.10 -13.31 -11.13
CA ARG A 37 -5.15 -14.00 -11.90
C ARG A 37 -5.42 -13.34 -13.26
N ALA A 38 -4.64 -12.34 -13.64
CA ALA A 38 -4.84 -11.63 -14.89
C ALA A 38 -4.65 -12.57 -16.08
N VAL A 39 -5.59 -12.53 -17.02
CA VAL A 39 -5.59 -13.36 -18.23
C VAL A 39 -4.62 -12.87 -19.30
N SER A 40 -4.08 -11.66 -19.15
CA SER A 40 -3.12 -11.07 -20.08
C SER A 40 -2.08 -10.25 -19.34
N LYS A 41 -0.94 -10.08 -20.00
CA LYS A 41 0.18 -9.28 -19.51
C LYS A 41 -0.18 -7.80 -19.34
N THR A 42 -0.96 -7.25 -20.25
CA THR A 42 -1.45 -5.87 -20.14
C THR A 42 -2.35 -5.71 -18.91
N ALA A 43 -3.26 -6.67 -18.68
CA ALA A 43 -4.10 -6.66 -17.49
C ALA A 43 -3.29 -6.84 -16.19
N PHE A 44 -2.27 -7.70 -16.22
CA PHE A 44 -1.33 -7.87 -15.10
C PHE A 44 -0.63 -6.56 -14.74
N VAL A 45 -0.03 -5.89 -15.73
CA VAL A 45 0.68 -4.61 -15.53
C VAL A 45 -0.26 -3.50 -15.06
N ALA A 46 -1.49 -3.44 -15.60
CA ALA A 46 -2.49 -2.47 -15.16
C ALA A 46 -2.89 -2.70 -13.70
N LYS A 47 -3.11 -3.95 -13.29
CA LYS A 47 -3.42 -4.27 -11.89
C LYS A 47 -2.24 -4.02 -10.96
N LEU A 48 -1.01 -4.36 -11.35
CA LEU A 48 0.17 -4.00 -10.56
C LEU A 48 0.35 -2.48 -10.41
N ALA A 49 -0.06 -1.67 -11.40
CA ALA A 49 -0.01 -0.22 -11.27
C ALA A 49 -0.94 0.28 -10.15
N VAL A 50 -2.13 -0.30 -10.02
CA VAL A 50 -3.03 -0.01 -8.91
C VAL A 50 -2.43 -0.47 -7.58
N VAL A 51 -1.78 -1.63 -7.54
CA VAL A 51 -1.11 -2.10 -6.30
C VAL A 51 -0.03 -1.12 -5.83
N GLU A 52 0.80 -0.62 -6.77
CA GLU A 52 1.84 0.38 -6.46
C GLU A 52 1.23 1.67 -5.92
N GLU A 53 0.19 2.21 -6.57
CA GLU A 53 -0.52 3.42 -6.15
C GLU A 53 -1.11 3.28 -4.73
N GLU A 54 -1.75 2.15 -4.44
CA GLU A 54 -2.38 1.88 -3.13
C GLU A 54 -1.34 1.64 -2.03
N ALA A 55 -0.17 1.09 -2.39
CA ALA A 55 0.93 0.91 -1.45
C ALA A 55 1.58 2.25 -1.09
N ASP A 56 1.74 3.13 -2.08
CA ASP A 56 2.24 4.50 -1.90
C ASP A 56 1.25 5.34 -1.09
N GLU A 57 -0.06 5.25 -1.38
CA GLU A 57 -1.09 5.91 -0.56
C GLU A 57 -1.08 5.38 0.89
N SER A 58 -0.86 4.07 1.09
CA SER A 58 -0.72 3.50 2.44
C SER A 58 0.51 4.06 3.18
N LEU A 59 1.64 4.20 2.49
CA LEU A 59 2.85 4.81 3.05
C LEU A 59 2.60 6.27 3.45
N PHE A 60 1.98 7.05 2.58
CA PHE A 60 1.61 8.44 2.84
C PHE A 60 0.76 8.57 4.12
N TRP A 61 -0.29 7.74 4.27
CA TRP A 61 -1.13 7.82 5.47
C TRP A 61 -0.40 7.42 6.76
N LEU A 62 0.60 6.54 6.69
CA LEU A 62 1.46 6.21 7.83
C LEU A 62 2.38 7.39 8.21
N GLU A 63 2.89 8.12 7.22
CA GLU A 63 3.68 9.35 7.44
C GLU A 63 2.83 10.44 8.10
N VAL A 64 1.57 10.62 7.65
CA VAL A 64 0.63 11.54 8.30
C VAL A 64 0.39 11.18 9.77
N LEU A 65 0.26 9.89 10.10
CA LEU A 65 0.10 9.47 11.50
C LEU A 65 1.36 9.72 12.35
N GLU A 66 2.54 9.58 11.76
CA GLU A 66 3.81 9.92 12.40
C GLU A 66 3.94 11.44 12.64
N GLU A 67 3.61 12.27 11.65
CA GLU A 67 3.57 13.73 11.79
C GLU A 67 2.57 14.20 12.86
N MET A 68 1.47 13.47 13.02
CA MET A 68 0.47 13.70 14.05
C MET A 68 0.92 13.25 15.45
N ASP A 69 2.08 12.58 15.57
CA ASP A 69 2.60 11.97 16.80
C ASP A 69 1.57 11.03 17.47
N VAL A 70 0.96 10.15 16.65
CA VAL A 70 -0.02 9.17 17.13
C VAL A 70 0.30 7.74 16.68
N GLY A 71 -0.19 6.78 17.46
CA GLY A 71 0.07 5.36 17.22
C GLY A 71 1.41 4.92 17.83
N HIS A 72 1.69 3.62 17.75
CA HIS A 72 2.90 3.06 18.35
C HIS A 72 4.11 3.28 17.42
N PRO A 73 5.14 4.06 17.81
CA PRO A 73 6.21 4.48 16.90
C PRO A 73 6.93 3.32 16.21
N SER A 74 7.29 2.26 16.97
CA SER A 74 7.99 1.12 16.38
C SER A 74 7.12 0.28 15.42
N LYS A 75 5.80 0.22 15.65
CA LYS A 75 4.87 -0.48 14.75
C LYS A 75 4.66 0.35 13.49
N GLY A 76 4.48 1.67 13.65
CA GLY A 76 4.37 2.63 12.55
C GLY A 76 5.60 2.57 11.64
N GLN A 77 6.81 2.65 12.20
CA GLN A 77 8.05 2.58 11.43
C GLN A 77 8.21 1.24 10.68
N LYS A 78 7.85 0.12 11.32
CA LYS A 78 7.87 -1.18 10.66
C LYS A 78 6.89 -1.22 9.48
N LEU A 79 5.66 -0.75 9.67
CA LEU A 79 4.65 -0.70 8.62
C LEU A 79 5.06 0.23 7.47
N LYS A 80 5.67 1.38 7.75
CA LYS A 80 6.23 2.28 6.73
C LYS A 80 7.29 1.58 5.90
N SER A 81 8.25 0.92 6.57
CA SER A 81 9.30 0.17 5.88
C SER A 81 8.73 -0.95 5.00
N GLU A 82 7.68 -1.65 5.46
CA GLU A 82 7.00 -2.67 4.65
C GLU A 82 6.27 -2.05 3.45
N ALA A 83 5.59 -0.92 3.64
CA ALA A 83 4.89 -0.21 2.55
C ALA A 83 5.86 0.29 1.47
N ASP A 84 6.98 0.91 1.86
CA ASP A 84 8.03 1.36 0.95
C ASP A 84 8.65 0.20 0.15
N GLN A 85 8.89 -0.94 0.81
CA GLN A 85 9.35 -2.16 0.13
C GLN A 85 8.32 -2.65 -0.90
N LEU A 86 7.02 -2.59 -0.61
CA LEU A 86 5.97 -2.96 -1.56
C LEU A 86 5.92 -2.01 -2.76
N VAL A 87 6.08 -0.70 -2.56
CA VAL A 87 6.20 0.28 -3.65
C VAL A 87 7.40 -0.08 -4.54
N ALA A 88 8.58 -0.28 -3.95
CA ALA A 88 9.79 -0.63 -4.70
C ALA A 88 9.64 -1.94 -5.49
N ILE A 89 9.09 -2.99 -4.86
CA ILE A 89 8.88 -4.30 -5.49
C ILE A 89 7.89 -4.20 -6.65
N THR A 90 6.77 -3.50 -6.46
CA THR A 90 5.72 -3.39 -7.49
C THR A 90 6.18 -2.53 -8.67
N GLY A 91 6.89 -1.44 -8.41
CA GLY A 91 7.54 -0.61 -9.44
C GLY A 91 8.56 -1.40 -10.27
N ALA A 92 9.45 -2.15 -9.62
CA ALA A 92 10.42 -3.03 -10.28
C ALA A 92 9.73 -4.14 -11.10
N SER A 93 8.67 -4.75 -10.55
CA SER A 93 7.89 -5.80 -11.21
C SER A 93 7.23 -5.27 -12.48
N LYS A 94 6.60 -4.10 -12.43
CA LYS A 94 6.00 -3.45 -13.60
C LYS A 94 7.03 -3.18 -14.70
N LYS A 95 8.19 -2.64 -14.33
CA LYS A 95 9.28 -2.36 -15.28
C LYS A 95 9.74 -3.64 -15.99
N THR A 96 9.97 -4.70 -15.22
CA THR A 96 10.40 -6.01 -15.73
C THR A 96 9.36 -6.62 -16.65
N SER A 97 8.08 -6.60 -16.25
CA SER A 97 6.99 -7.11 -17.09
C SER A 97 6.90 -6.36 -18.42
N ARG A 98 7.00 -5.03 -18.43
CA ARG A 98 6.95 -4.25 -19.69
C ARG A 98 8.09 -4.58 -20.66
N GLN A 99 9.29 -4.90 -20.17
CA GLN A 99 10.46 -5.19 -21.01
C GLN A 99 10.36 -6.55 -21.72
N GLN A 100 9.83 -7.57 -21.06
CA GLN A 100 9.69 -8.92 -21.65
C GLN A 100 8.66 -9.02 -22.79
N GLY A 101 7.97 -7.92 -23.16
CA GLY A 101 6.98 -7.90 -24.25
C GLY A 101 7.50 -7.26 -25.55
N LYS A 102 8.77 -6.89 -25.60
CA LYS A 102 9.43 -6.26 -26.76
C LYS A 102 10.32 -7.23 -27.56
N GLN A 103 10.10 -8.54 -27.42
CA GLN A 103 10.77 -9.58 -28.21
C GLN A 103 9.81 -10.15 -29.24
#